data_AF-A0A9P5UNV1-F1
#
_entry.id   AF-A0A9P5UNV1-F1
#
_cell.length_a   1.000
_cell.length_b   1.000
_cell.length_c   1.000
_cell.angle_alpha   90.00
_cell.angle_beta   90.00
_cell.angle_gamma   90.00
#
_symmetry.space_group_name_H-M   'P 1'
#
loop_
_entity.id
_entity.type
_entity.pdbx_description
1 polymer ?
#
loop_
_entity_poly.entity_id
_entity_poly.type
_entity_poly.pdbx_seq_one_letter_code
_entity_poly.pdbx_strand_id
1 'polypeptide(L)'
;MELDFDEQVSRMHQDVFLGIIGQWTRLKVLEFGYDNPYGQRWIPTGTVWETGETYFEEAWDEEQVIESNRSQYCLELTLEAGLDQLEELKELEVFGCCGMDHRIGEEEVEWMAMSWPKLKVVRGLCGDGEEDVRLRAVMKRLRPE
;
A
#
# COMPACT_ATOMS: atom_id res chain seq x y z
N MET A 1 17.99 -19.61 -2.63
CA MET A 1 16.77 -20.45 -2.50
C MET A 1 16.10 -20.36 -3.86
N GLU A 2 15.75 -21.49 -4.47
CA GLU A 2 15.07 -21.50 -5.77
C GLU A 2 13.58 -21.23 -5.50
N LEU A 3 13.00 -20.23 -6.18
CA LEU A 3 11.59 -19.91 -6.06
C LEU A 3 10.76 -21.06 -6.63
N ASP A 4 9.61 -21.36 -6.03
CA ASP A 4 8.71 -22.34 -6.64
C ASP A 4 8.11 -21.81 -7.96
N PHE A 5 7.46 -22.70 -8.71
CA PHE A 5 6.90 -22.35 -10.02
C PHE A 5 5.83 -21.26 -9.93
N ASP A 6 5.00 -21.28 -8.88
CA ASP A 6 3.91 -20.32 -8.71
C ASP A 6 4.47 -18.95 -8.32
N GLU A 7 5.51 -18.91 -7.50
CA GLU A 7 6.24 -17.69 -7.14
C GLU A 7 6.95 -17.07 -8.36
N GLN A 8 7.56 -17.89 -9.22
CA GLN A 8 8.15 -17.40 -10.49
C GLN A 8 7.11 -16.79 -11.43
N VAL A 9 5.95 -17.45 -11.58
CA VAL A 9 4.85 -16.93 -12.42
C VAL A 9 4.27 -15.65 -11.82
N SER A 10 4.12 -15.60 -10.49
CA SER A 10 3.68 -14.40 -9.78
C SER A 10 4.63 -13.23 -10.05
N ARG A 11 5.95 -13.42 -9.88
CA ARG A 11 6.97 -12.39 -10.17
C ARG A 11 6.93 -11.93 -11.62
N MET A 12 6.80 -12.86 -12.57
CA MET A 12 6.66 -12.50 -14.00
C MET A 12 5.44 -11.61 -14.25
N HIS A 13 4.29 -11.91 -13.63
CA HIS A 13 3.10 -11.07 -13.75
C HIS A 13 3.28 -9.70 -13.10
N GLN A 14 3.94 -9.63 -11.93
CA GLN A 14 4.28 -8.37 -11.27
C GLN A 14 5.16 -7.51 -12.16
N ASP A 15 6.23 -8.08 -12.74
CA ASP A 15 7.14 -7.38 -13.63
C ASP A 15 6.43 -6.80 -14.85
N VAL A 16 5.62 -7.62 -15.53
CA VAL A 16 4.87 -7.15 -16.71
C VAL A 16 3.89 -6.04 -16.33
N PHE A 17 3.18 -6.21 -15.21
CA PHE A 17 2.18 -5.26 -14.77
C PHE A 17 2.79 -3.91 -14.36
N LEU A 18 3.82 -3.93 -13.52
CA LEU A 18 4.54 -2.73 -13.07
C LEU A 18 5.25 -2.04 -14.25
N GLY A 19 5.85 -2.81 -15.16
CA GLY A 19 6.46 -2.26 -16.37
C GLY A 19 5.47 -1.53 -17.28
N ILE A 20 4.22 -2.01 -17.40
CA ILE A 20 3.16 -1.32 -18.14
C ILE A 20 2.74 -0.02 -17.43
N ILE A 21 2.51 -0.07 -16.11
CA ILE A 21 2.10 1.10 -15.33
C ILE A 21 3.18 2.17 -15.32
N GLY A 22 4.46 1.78 -15.25
CA GLY A 22 5.60 2.71 -15.28
C GLY A 22 5.65 3.59 -16.52
N GLN A 23 5.01 3.19 -17.62
CA GLN A 23 4.90 4.01 -18.83
C GLN A 23 3.87 5.17 -18.70
N TRP A 24 3.02 5.17 -17.67
CA TRP A 24 1.98 6.18 -17.49
C TRP A 24 2.50 7.41 -16.74
N THR A 25 3.50 8.09 -17.32
CA THR A 25 4.27 9.16 -16.66
C THR A 25 3.48 10.40 -16.20
N ARG A 26 2.22 10.52 -16.63
CA ARG A 26 1.29 11.59 -16.19
C ARG A 26 0.32 11.14 -15.11
N LEU A 27 0.45 9.93 -14.60
CA LEU A 27 -0.41 9.38 -13.57
C LEU A 27 -0.21 10.17 -12.27
N LYS A 28 -1.30 10.63 -11.68
CA LYS A 28 -1.31 11.39 -10.41
C LYS A 28 -1.69 10.57 -9.20
N VAL A 29 -2.51 9.54 -9.42
CA VAL A 29 -3.06 8.69 -8.38
C VAL A 29 -2.89 7.26 -8.86
N LEU A 30 -2.20 6.45 -8.05
CA LEU A 30 -2.05 5.02 -8.26
C LEU A 30 -2.49 4.33 -6.98
N GLU A 31 -3.56 3.56 -7.05
CA GLU A 31 -4.09 2.82 -5.90
C GLU A 31 -4.20 1.35 -6.28
N PHE A 32 -3.55 0.52 -5.47
CA PHE A 32 -3.64 -0.92 -5.49
C PHE A 32 -4.45 -1.41 -4.27
N GLY A 33 -4.95 -2.65 -4.37
CA GLY A 33 -5.80 -3.25 -3.35
C GLY A 33 -7.28 -2.99 -3.59
N TYR A 34 -8.10 -3.26 -2.58
CA TYR A 34 -9.54 -3.06 -2.67
C TYR A 34 -9.89 -1.63 -2.30
N ASP A 35 -10.64 -0.97 -3.19
CA ASP A 35 -11.38 0.23 -2.84
C ASP A 35 -12.42 -0.20 -1.80
N ASN A 36 -12.30 0.24 -0.55
CA ASN A 36 -13.34 -0.03 0.45
C ASN A 36 -14.57 0.77 0.01
N PRO A 37 -15.63 0.12 -0.54
CA PRO A 37 -16.76 0.84 -1.11
C PRO A 37 -17.54 1.64 -0.05
N TYR A 38 -17.25 1.40 1.24
CA TYR A 38 -17.87 2.13 2.34
C TYR A 38 -17.19 3.46 2.65
N GLY A 39 -16.09 3.84 1.97
CA GLY A 39 -15.41 5.13 2.18
C GLY A 39 -14.93 5.34 3.63
N GLN A 40 -15.03 4.31 4.46
CA GLN A 40 -14.53 4.32 5.82
C GLN A 40 -13.03 4.13 5.71
N ARG A 41 -12.31 5.22 5.98
CA ARG A 41 -10.99 5.15 6.63
C ARG A 41 -11.06 3.95 7.56
N TRP A 42 -10.18 2.96 7.44
CA TRP A 42 -10.03 1.93 8.47
C TRP A 42 -9.80 2.70 9.78
N ILE A 43 -10.87 2.92 10.54
CA ILE A 43 -10.84 3.44 11.89
C ILE A 43 -10.69 2.16 12.68
N PRO A 44 -9.56 1.95 13.38
CA PRO A 44 -9.46 0.86 14.33
C PRO A 44 -10.71 0.87 15.19
N THR A 45 -11.43 -0.24 15.22
CA THR A 45 -12.62 -0.44 16.03
C THR A 45 -12.30 0.03 17.45
N GLY A 46 -12.85 1.18 17.84
CA GLY A 46 -12.56 1.82 19.14
C GLY A 46 -12.22 3.32 19.13
N THR A 47 -12.01 3.97 17.98
CA THR A 47 -11.78 5.44 18.00
C THR A 47 -13.11 6.21 17.97
N VAL A 48 -13.61 6.57 19.15
CA VAL A 48 -14.78 7.43 19.36
C VAL A 48 -14.47 8.86 18.90
N TRP A 49 -15.24 9.42 17.96
CA TRP A 49 -15.30 10.87 17.74
C TRP A 49 -16.43 11.48 18.59
N GLU A 50 -16.23 12.72 19.02
CA GLU A 50 -17.00 13.50 20.01
C GLU A 50 -18.51 13.71 19.73
N THR A 51 -19.11 13.03 18.75
CA THR A 51 -20.54 13.19 18.43
C THR A 51 -21.44 12.08 18.96
N GLY A 52 -20.92 11.08 19.67
CA GLY A 52 -21.74 10.22 20.55
C GLY A 52 -22.76 9.30 19.87
N GLU A 53 -22.66 9.06 18.56
CA GLU A 53 -23.52 8.11 17.86
C GLU A 53 -22.70 6.93 17.33
N THR A 54 -22.84 5.78 17.98
CA THR A 54 -22.30 4.50 17.53
C THR A 54 -23.30 3.84 16.58
N TYR A 55 -23.01 3.82 15.29
CA TYR A 55 -23.65 2.90 14.35
C TYR A 55 -22.90 1.57 14.38
N PHE A 56 -23.47 0.57 15.05
CA PHE A 56 -23.14 -0.83 14.86
C PHE A 56 -24.26 -1.45 14.02
N GLU A 57 -24.00 -1.72 12.74
CA GLU A 57 -24.79 -2.71 12.01
C GLU A 57 -23.81 -3.69 11.38
N GLU A 58 -23.82 -4.89 11.98
CA GLU A 58 -23.19 -6.13 11.52
C GLU A 58 -21.67 -6.09 11.47
N ALA A 59 -21.06 -6.30 12.65
CA ALA A 59 -19.70 -6.79 12.75
C ALA A 59 -19.60 -8.11 11.97
N TRP A 60 -19.07 -8.06 10.77
CA TRP A 60 -18.46 -9.22 10.17
C TRP A 60 -17.39 -9.66 11.15
N ASP A 61 -17.41 -10.94 11.55
CA ASP A 61 -16.47 -11.51 12.52
C ASP A 61 -15.05 -11.09 12.10
N GLU A 62 -14.44 -10.14 12.84
CA GLU A 62 -13.20 -9.45 12.45
C GLU A 62 -12.07 -10.47 12.20
N GLU A 63 -12.16 -11.62 12.85
CA GLU A 63 -11.22 -12.73 12.75
C GLU A 63 -11.33 -13.49 11.41
N GLN A 64 -12.51 -13.57 10.79
CA GLN A 64 -12.70 -14.33 9.54
C GLN A 64 -12.37 -13.53 8.26
N VAL A 65 -12.48 -12.20 8.30
CA VAL A 65 -12.24 -11.36 7.11
C VAL A 65 -10.75 -11.07 6.90
N ILE A 66 -9.96 -11.02 7.97
CA ILE A 66 -8.53 -10.64 7.91
C ILE A 66 -7.65 -11.81 7.44
N GLU A 67 -7.94 -13.06 7.87
CA GLU A 67 -7.12 -14.21 7.45
C GLU A 67 -7.46 -14.72 6.05
N SER A 68 -8.71 -14.60 5.60
CA SER A 68 -9.14 -15.17 4.30
C SER A 68 -8.67 -14.36 3.08
N ASN A 69 -8.19 -13.13 3.24
CA ASN A 69 -7.94 -12.20 2.14
C ASN A 69 -6.49 -11.68 2.05
N ARG A 70 -5.56 -12.19 2.85
CA ARG A 70 -4.13 -12.09 2.53
C ARG A 70 -3.85 -12.99 1.32
N SER A 71 -4.25 -12.52 0.14
CA SER A 71 -3.98 -13.23 -1.10
C SER A 71 -2.48 -13.37 -1.24
N GLN A 72 -1.99 -14.62 -1.18
CA GLN A 72 -0.59 -15.01 -1.37
C GLN A 72 -0.01 -14.60 -2.75
N TYR A 73 -0.80 -13.90 -3.56
CA TYR A 73 -0.48 -13.41 -4.91
C TYR A 73 -0.66 -11.88 -5.04
N CYS A 74 -0.59 -11.12 -3.94
CA CYS A 74 -0.49 -9.66 -4.01
C CYS A 74 0.82 -9.20 -4.66
N LEU A 75 0.85 -7.94 -5.13
CA LEU A 75 2.12 -7.28 -5.46
C LEU A 75 2.96 -7.16 -4.18
N GLU A 76 4.21 -7.63 -4.19
CA GLU A 76 5.09 -7.49 -3.02
C GLU A 76 5.43 -6.03 -2.74
N LEU A 77 5.45 -5.19 -3.79
CA LEU A 77 5.78 -3.76 -3.73
C LEU A 77 7.15 -3.48 -3.06
N THR A 78 8.14 -4.33 -3.32
CA THR A 78 9.55 -4.13 -2.94
C THR A 78 10.38 -3.73 -4.15
N LEU A 79 11.55 -3.13 -3.91
CA LEU A 79 12.49 -2.83 -5.00
C LEU A 79 12.96 -4.10 -5.72
N GLU A 80 13.22 -5.18 -4.97
CA GLU A 80 13.62 -6.47 -5.55
C GLU A 80 12.52 -7.05 -6.47
N ALA A 81 11.26 -6.80 -6.16
CA ALA A 81 10.11 -7.25 -6.95
C ALA A 81 9.67 -6.23 -8.03
N GLY A 82 10.52 -5.24 -8.34
CA GLY A 82 10.30 -4.37 -9.49
C GLY A 82 9.50 -3.09 -9.20
N LEU A 83 9.34 -2.69 -7.94
CA LEU A 83 8.74 -1.38 -7.60
C LEU A 83 9.48 -0.23 -8.30
N ASP A 84 10.79 -0.37 -8.50
CA ASP A 84 11.67 0.59 -9.18
C ASP A 84 11.26 0.88 -10.62
N GLN A 85 10.55 -0.03 -11.29
CA GLN A 85 9.99 0.17 -12.62
C GLN A 85 8.98 1.33 -12.68
N LEU A 86 8.45 1.75 -11.54
CA LEU A 86 7.56 2.91 -11.41
C LEU A 86 8.32 4.23 -11.23
N GLU A 87 9.65 4.25 -11.35
CA GLU A 87 10.47 5.46 -11.14
C GLU A 87 10.00 6.67 -11.97
N GLU A 88 9.57 6.44 -13.22
CA GLU A 88 9.20 7.49 -14.18
C GLU A 88 7.84 8.15 -13.88
N LEU A 89 7.12 7.72 -12.85
CA LEU A 89 5.87 8.34 -12.39
C LEU A 89 6.12 9.66 -11.64
N LYS A 90 6.81 10.61 -12.27
CA LYS A 90 7.24 11.88 -11.64
C LYS A 90 6.09 12.82 -11.28
N GLU A 91 4.92 12.62 -11.91
CA GLU A 91 3.68 13.34 -11.63
C GLU A 91 2.81 12.71 -10.54
N LEU A 92 3.24 11.58 -9.97
CA LEU A 92 2.48 10.86 -8.95
C LEU A 92 2.36 11.71 -7.67
N GLU A 93 1.13 11.92 -7.22
CA GLU A 93 0.79 12.68 -6.02
C GLU A 93 0.27 11.77 -4.90
N VAL A 94 -0.41 10.67 -5.24
CA VAL A 94 -1.00 9.73 -4.29
C VAL A 94 -0.64 8.29 -4.70
N PHE A 95 -0.08 7.55 -3.75
CA PHE A 95 0.14 6.11 -3.86
C PHE A 95 -0.66 5.37 -2.79
N GLY A 96 -1.39 4.33 -3.14
CA GLY A 96 -2.20 3.54 -2.21
C GLY A 96 -1.97 2.04 -2.36
N CYS A 97 -1.91 1.35 -1.23
CA CYS A 97 -1.79 -0.11 -1.14
C CYS A 97 -2.65 -0.70 0.00
N CYS A 98 -3.77 -0.02 0.32
CA CYS A 98 -4.65 -0.43 1.41
C CYS A 98 -5.20 -1.84 1.20
N GLY A 99 -5.16 -2.66 2.26
CA GLY A 99 -5.70 -4.02 2.22
C GLY A 99 -4.88 -4.98 1.35
N MET A 100 -3.65 -4.62 1.00
CA MET A 100 -2.70 -5.54 0.37
C MET A 100 -1.74 -6.12 1.41
N ASP A 101 -1.36 -7.37 1.20
CA ASP A 101 -0.25 -7.99 1.92
C ASP A 101 1.07 -7.60 1.24
N HIS A 102 1.46 -6.33 1.37
CA HIS A 102 2.67 -5.77 0.77
C HIS A 102 3.88 -5.89 1.71
N ARG A 103 5.09 -5.71 1.18
CA ARG A 103 6.36 -5.75 1.94
C ARG A 103 7.14 -4.44 1.96
N ILE A 104 6.50 -3.32 1.63
CA ILE A 104 7.06 -1.96 1.75
C ILE A 104 7.70 -1.74 3.13
N GLY A 105 9.02 -1.60 3.17
CA GLY A 105 9.79 -1.23 4.35
C GLY A 105 10.31 0.22 4.28
N GLU A 106 11.25 0.55 5.15
CA GLU A 106 11.88 1.89 5.15
C GLU A 106 12.62 2.17 3.84
N GLU A 107 13.29 1.17 3.28
CA GLU A 107 14.05 1.29 2.03
C GLU A 107 13.12 1.69 0.86
N GLU A 108 11.98 1.02 0.74
CA GLU A 108 10.96 1.37 -0.25
C GLU A 108 10.40 2.78 -0.01
N VAL A 109 10.09 3.15 1.23
CA VAL A 109 9.59 4.51 1.55
C VAL A 109 10.63 5.58 1.21
N GLU A 110 11.90 5.34 1.51
CA GLU A 110 13.00 6.23 1.14
C GLU A 110 13.12 6.38 -0.37
N TRP A 111 13.08 5.26 -1.10
CA TRP A 111 13.09 5.27 -2.55
C TRP A 111 11.88 6.02 -3.13
N MET A 112 10.66 5.76 -2.66
CA MET A 112 9.44 6.45 -3.10
C MET A 112 9.56 7.97 -2.93
N ALA A 113 10.09 8.40 -1.78
CA ALA A 113 10.27 9.82 -1.48
C ALA A 113 11.34 10.48 -2.37
N MET A 114 12.34 9.75 -2.86
CA MET A 114 13.34 10.28 -3.79
C MET A 114 12.85 10.26 -5.24
N SER A 115 12.24 9.14 -5.66
CA SER A 115 11.90 8.86 -7.06
C SER A 115 10.65 9.60 -7.54
N TRP A 116 9.67 9.84 -6.66
CA TRP A 116 8.40 10.49 -7.01
C TRP A 116 8.31 11.92 -6.44
N PRO A 117 8.95 12.94 -7.06
CA PRO A 117 9.09 14.29 -6.50
C PRO A 117 7.77 14.97 -6.12
N LYS A 118 6.65 14.59 -6.73
CA LYS A 118 5.32 15.15 -6.44
C LYS A 118 4.48 14.34 -5.44
N LEU A 119 5.00 13.24 -4.89
CA LEU A 119 4.29 12.39 -3.95
C LEU A 119 3.95 13.14 -2.66
N LYS A 120 2.66 13.18 -2.33
CA LYS A 120 2.14 13.87 -1.13
C LYS A 120 1.61 12.87 -0.11
N VAL A 121 0.99 11.80 -0.59
CA VAL A 121 0.26 10.86 0.27
C VAL A 121 0.63 9.43 -0.10
N VAL A 122 1.02 8.66 0.90
CA VAL A 122 1.12 7.20 0.83
C VAL A 122 0.04 6.63 1.74
N ARG A 123 -0.88 5.85 1.16
CA ARG A 123 -1.99 5.20 1.87
C ARG A 123 -1.72 3.70 1.97
N GLY A 124 -2.22 3.11 3.04
CA GLY A 124 -2.19 1.66 3.19
C GLY A 124 -0.88 1.08 3.68
N LEU A 125 0.02 1.89 4.26
CA LEU A 125 1.15 1.41 5.07
C LEU A 125 0.64 0.74 6.36
N CYS A 126 -0.24 -0.25 6.24
CA CYS A 126 -0.92 -0.88 7.34
C CYS A 126 -0.05 -2.01 7.89
N GLY A 127 1.09 -1.65 8.50
CA GLY A 127 1.75 -2.53 9.45
C GLY A 127 0.93 -2.63 10.74
N ASP A 128 1.05 -3.74 11.45
CA ASP A 128 0.55 -3.84 12.82
C ASP A 128 1.40 -2.97 13.76
N GLY A 129 0.76 -2.05 14.48
CA GLY A 129 1.39 -1.30 15.58
C GLY A 129 2.55 -0.36 15.18
N GLU A 130 3.73 -0.61 15.75
CA GLU A 130 4.88 0.31 15.75
C GLU A 130 5.48 0.57 14.35
N GLU A 131 5.33 -0.37 13.43
CA GLU A 131 5.92 -0.27 12.08
C GLU A 131 5.24 0.80 11.23
N ASP A 132 3.90 0.90 11.23
CA ASP A 132 3.18 1.97 10.52
C ASP A 132 3.60 3.36 11.05
N VAL A 133 3.68 3.49 12.38
CA VAL A 133 4.12 4.73 13.03
C VAL A 133 5.53 5.11 12.56
N ARG A 134 6.43 4.11 12.45
CA ARG A 134 7.80 4.29 11.99
C ARG A 134 7.87 4.71 10.53
N LEU A 135 7.17 4.01 9.62
CA LEU A 135 7.19 4.32 8.18
C LEU A 135 6.59 5.70 7.89
N ARG A 136 5.49 6.07 8.58
CA ARG A 136 4.93 7.43 8.50
C ARG A 136 5.90 8.49 9.01
N ALA A 137 6.63 8.20 10.08
CA ALA A 137 7.65 9.12 10.60
C ALA A 137 8.80 9.30 9.60
N VAL A 138 9.24 8.24 8.93
CA VAL A 138 10.23 8.32 7.84
C VAL A 138 9.71 9.18 6.70
N MET A 139 8.49 8.94 6.22
CA MET A 139 7.89 9.73 5.14
C MET A 139 7.78 11.21 5.52
N LYS A 140 7.34 11.52 6.75
CA LYS A 140 7.26 12.89 7.27
C LYS A 140 8.64 13.57 7.37
N ARG A 141 9.67 12.80 7.74
CA ARG A 141 11.07 13.29 7.80
C ARG A 141 11.60 13.65 6.42
N LEU A 142 11.30 12.82 5.41
CA LEU A 142 11.78 13.01 4.05
C LEU A 142 11.02 14.13 3.31
N ARG A 143 9.77 14.37 3.69
CA ARG A 143 8.90 15.38 3.07
C ARG A 143 8.17 16.21 4.12
N PRO A 144 8.87 17.15 4.77
CA PRO A 144 8.22 18.13 5.63
C PRO A 144 7.29 19.01 4.78
N GLU A 145 6.07 19.23 5.28
CA GLU A 145 5.04 20.12 4.67
C GLU A 145 5.53 21.56 4.49
#